data_AF-V4PSK8-F1
#
_entry.id   AF-V4PSK8-F1
#
_cell.length_a   1.000
_cell.length_b   1.000
_cell.length_c   1.000
_cell.angle_alpha   90.00
_cell.angle_beta   90.00
_cell.angle_gamma   90.00
#
_symmetry.space_group_name_H-M   'P 1'
#
loop_
_entity.id
_entity.type
_entity.pdbx_description
1 polymer ?
#
loop_
_entity_poly.entity_id
_entity_poly.type
_entity_poly.pdbx_seq_one_letter_code
_entity_poly.pdbx_strand_id
1 'polypeptide(L)'
;MSQRVTIEQAIAKAKMTVHMPATCIMFAAWGQALILVPMGQLPQLFLLMSMAIAVSGWPLAWVYRAWMTPRWKLWAYAGAGNVREMKAAAVAAKVIGPDDGFAEKSEICSKEMRAQILKLEGRA
;
A
#
# COMPACT_ATOMS: atom_id res chain seq x y z
N MET A 1 -20.23 -12.11 14.68
CA MET A 1 -21.03 -10.95 14.25
C MET A 1 -20.42 -10.41 12.98
N SER A 2 -21.06 -10.63 11.83
CA SER A 2 -20.54 -10.18 10.53
C SER A 2 -20.67 -8.65 10.44
N GLN A 3 -19.61 -7.91 10.77
CA GLN A 3 -19.53 -6.50 10.41
C GLN A 3 -19.63 -6.44 8.89
N ARG A 4 -20.77 -5.98 8.36
CA ARG A 4 -20.91 -5.66 6.95
C ARG A 4 -20.05 -4.44 6.70
N VAL A 5 -18.86 -4.65 6.14
CA VAL A 5 -17.99 -3.55 5.71
C VAL A 5 -18.60 -2.94 4.46
N THR A 6 -18.95 -1.66 4.54
CA THR A 6 -19.44 -0.93 3.36
C THR A 6 -18.29 -0.62 2.42
N ILE A 7 -18.60 -0.45 1.13
CA ILE A 7 -17.60 -0.14 0.09
C ILE A 7 -16.84 1.15 0.45
N GLU A 8 -17.55 2.19 0.89
CA GLU A 8 -16.96 3.45 1.30
C GLU A 8 -15.99 3.29 2.47
N GLN A 9 -16.39 2.54 3.50
CA GLN A 9 -15.51 2.25 4.65
C GLN A 9 -14.27 1.47 4.23
N ALA A 10 -14.42 0.49 3.34
CA ALA A 10 -13.28 -0.27 2.82
C ALA A 10 -12.30 0.62 2.07
N ILE A 11 -12.80 1.47 1.16
CA ILE A 11 -11.98 2.40 0.37
C ILE A 11 -11.31 3.44 1.27
N ALA A 12 -12.06 4.04 2.20
CA ALA A 12 -11.52 5.02 3.15
C ALA A 12 -10.42 4.40 4.00
N LYS A 13 -10.64 3.20 4.52
CA LYS A 13 -9.62 2.47 5.28
C LYS A 13 -8.41 2.16 4.41
N ALA A 14 -8.59 1.75 3.16
CA ALA A 14 -7.47 1.48 2.26
C ALA A 14 -6.62 2.73 2.00
N LYS A 15 -7.27 3.88 1.77
CA LYS A 15 -6.57 5.16 1.61
C LYS A 15 -5.78 5.52 2.85
N MET A 16 -6.34 5.32 4.05
CA MET A 16 -5.68 5.62 5.32
C MET A 16 -4.57 4.64 5.69
N THR A 17 -4.72 3.35 5.39
CA THR A 17 -3.77 2.32 5.85
C THR A 17 -2.75 1.92 4.79
N VAL A 18 -3.06 2.09 3.50
CA VAL A 18 -2.17 1.69 2.40
C VAL A 18 -1.53 2.91 1.75
N HIS A 19 -2.33 3.86 1.27
CA HIS A 19 -1.82 5.01 0.51
C HIS A 19 -1.16 6.05 1.41
N MET A 20 -1.85 6.53 2.44
CA MET A 20 -1.37 7.61 3.30
C MET A 20 0.02 7.29 3.88
N PRO A 21 0.30 6.11 4.47
CA PRO A 21 1.62 5.85 5.02
C PRO A 21 2.70 5.72 3.94
N ALA A 22 2.39 5.10 2.79
CA ALA A 22 3.32 5.02 1.66
C ALA A 22 3.67 6.43 1.12
N THR A 23 2.66 7.29 1.02
CA THR A 23 2.83 8.70 0.62
C THR A 23 3.65 9.46 1.67
N CYS A 24 3.40 9.25 2.97
CA CYS A 24 4.20 9.85 4.04
C CYS A 24 5.67 9.39 3.99
N ILE A 25 5.95 8.10 3.74
CA ILE A 25 7.32 7.59 3.57
C ILE A 25 8.02 8.31 2.42
N MET A 26 7.34 8.43 1.28
CA MET A 26 7.88 9.10 0.10
C MET A 26 8.16 10.58 0.37
N PHE A 27 7.20 11.32 0.94
CA PHE A 27 7.39 12.74 1.27
C PHE A 27 8.40 12.98 2.38
N ALA A 28 8.50 12.10 3.37
CA ALA A 28 9.51 12.22 4.42
C ALA A 28 10.92 12.00 3.86
N ALA A 29 11.09 10.97 3.01
CA ALA A 29 12.38 10.64 2.40
C ALA A 29 12.90 11.75 1.49
N TRP A 30 12.03 12.34 0.67
CA TRP A 30 12.40 13.46 -0.20
C TRP A 30 12.42 14.80 0.53
N GLY A 31 11.47 15.03 1.44
CA GLY A 31 11.33 16.27 2.19
C GLY A 31 12.56 16.56 3.06
N GLN A 32 13.12 15.54 3.73
CA GLN A 32 14.35 15.73 4.49
C GLN A 32 15.52 16.16 3.59
N ALA A 33 15.63 15.60 2.38
CA ALA A 33 16.70 15.94 1.45
C ALA A 33 16.59 17.38 0.93
N LEU A 34 15.36 17.81 0.60
CA LEU A 34 15.08 19.18 0.17
C LEU A 34 15.36 20.23 1.26
N ILE A 35 15.34 19.85 2.53
CA ILE A 35 15.66 20.74 3.66
C ILE A 35 17.16 20.72 3.96
N LEU A 36 17.75 19.53 4.08
CA LEU A 36 19.12 19.36 4.57
C LEU A 36 20.20 19.70 3.53
N VAL A 37 19.96 19.44 2.25
CA VAL A 37 20.95 19.68 1.18
C VAL A 37 21.19 21.19 0.95
N PRO A 38 20.17 22.05 0.80
CA PRO A 38 20.37 23.48 0.56
C PRO A 38 20.95 24.23 1.75
N MET A 39 20.81 23.69 2.98
CA MET A 39 21.40 24.30 4.17
C MET A 39 22.93 24.34 4.11
N GLY A 40 23.59 23.48 3.33
CA GLY A 40 25.04 23.53 3.07
C GLY A 40 25.96 23.38 4.28
N GLN A 41 25.40 23.24 5.49
CA GLN A 41 26.11 23.19 6.78
C GLN A 41 26.50 21.78 7.20
N LEU A 42 26.10 20.76 6.45
CA LEU A 42 26.32 19.35 6.82
C LEU A 42 27.61 18.79 6.21
N PRO A 43 28.35 17.93 6.95
CA PRO A 43 29.47 17.19 6.40
C PRO A 43 29.06 16.34 5.20
N GLN A 44 29.98 16.12 4.26
CA GLN A 44 29.70 15.42 3.00
C GLN A 44 29.13 14.01 3.18
N LEU A 45 29.51 13.30 4.25
CA LEU A 45 28.94 11.99 4.59
C LEU A 45 27.43 12.07 4.90
N PHE A 46 26.98 13.10 5.61
CA PHE A 46 25.56 13.30 5.95
C PHE A 46 24.74 13.65 4.70
N LEU A 47 25.31 14.42 3.77
CA LEU A 47 24.67 14.70 2.48
C LEU A 47 24.49 13.41 1.66
N LEU A 48 25.51 12.56 1.62
CA LEU A 48 25.44 11.26 0.92
C LEU A 48 24.39 10.34 1.55
N MET A 49 24.33 10.26 2.89
CA MET A 49 23.31 9.50 3.62
C MET A 49 21.90 10.05 3.36
N SER A 50 21.72 11.37 3.36
CA SER A 50 20.45 12.02 3.05
C SER A 50 19.97 11.71 1.63
N MET A 51 20.88 11.73 0.64
CA MET A 51 20.58 11.30 -0.73
C MET A 51 20.24 9.81 -0.82
N ALA A 52 20.97 8.95 -0.11
CA ALA A 52 20.66 7.52 -0.08
C ALA A 52 19.24 7.26 0.47
N ILE A 53 18.85 7.96 1.54
CA ILE A 53 17.50 7.89 2.10
C ILE A 53 16.46 8.36 1.08
N ALA A 54 16.69 9.49 0.41
CA ALA A 54 15.77 10.03 -0.60
C ALA A 54 15.53 9.03 -1.76
N VAL A 55 16.60 8.45 -2.30
CA VAL A 55 16.53 7.43 -3.36
C VAL A 55 15.81 6.17 -2.87
N SER A 56 16.05 5.77 -1.62
CA SER A 56 15.39 4.60 -1.02
C SER A 56 13.91 4.83 -0.66
N GLY A 57 13.42 6.07 -0.68
CA GLY A 57 12.04 6.40 -0.31
C GLY A 57 10.99 5.72 -1.18
N TRP A 58 11.23 5.65 -2.50
CA TRP A 58 10.34 4.95 -3.43
C TRP A 58 10.24 3.45 -3.15
N PRO A 59 11.35 2.67 -3.10
CA PRO A 59 11.26 1.24 -2.81
C PRO A 59 10.69 0.95 -1.41
N LEU A 60 10.97 1.79 -0.40
CA LEU A 60 10.39 1.62 0.93
C LEU A 60 8.86 1.81 0.92
N ALA A 61 8.38 2.87 0.27
CA ALA A 61 6.93 3.11 0.10
C ALA A 61 6.27 1.96 -0.68
N TRP A 62 6.95 1.44 -1.69
CA TRP A 62 6.47 0.31 -2.48
C TRP A 62 6.37 -0.97 -1.65
N VAL A 63 7.41 -1.33 -0.88
CA VAL A 63 7.41 -2.51 -0.01
C VAL A 63 6.30 -2.42 1.04
N TYR A 64 6.11 -1.25 1.64
CA TYR A 64 5.01 -1.03 2.58
C TYR A 64 3.65 -1.32 1.93
N ARG A 65 3.41 -0.74 0.75
CA ARG A 65 2.17 -0.97 -0.01
C ARG A 65 1.99 -2.45 -0.38
N ALA A 66 3.04 -3.10 -0.85
CA ALA A 66 3.06 -4.51 -1.22
C ALA A 66 2.68 -5.43 -0.05
N TRP A 67 3.07 -5.08 1.18
CA TRP A 67 2.76 -5.85 2.38
C TRP A 67 1.39 -5.53 2.98
N MET A 68 0.96 -4.26 2.92
CA MET A 68 -0.30 -3.84 3.55
C MET A 68 -1.53 -4.12 2.68
N THR A 69 -1.38 -4.11 1.35
CA THR A 69 -2.48 -4.35 0.41
C THR A 69 -3.17 -5.72 0.61
N PRO A 70 -2.44 -6.85 0.75
CA PRO A 70 -3.06 -8.15 0.98
C PRO A 70 -3.80 -8.25 2.31
N ARG A 71 -3.29 -7.61 3.36
CA ARG A 71 -3.92 -7.57 4.68
C ARG A 71 -5.22 -6.78 4.64
N TRP A 72 -5.23 -5.67 3.91
CA TRP A 72 -6.44 -4.91 3.64
C TRP A 72 -7.45 -5.73 2.83
N LYS A 73 -7.03 -6.41 1.75
CA LYS A 73 -7.90 -7.28 0.94
C LYS A 73 -8.58 -8.35 1.80
N LEU A 74 -7.80 -9.05 2.63
CA LEU A 74 -8.34 -10.10 3.50
C LEU A 74 -9.40 -9.55 4.47
N TRP A 75 -9.12 -8.41 5.11
CA TRP A 75 -10.08 -7.76 6.00
C TRP A 75 -11.33 -7.27 5.26
N ALA A 76 -11.16 -6.63 4.10
CA ALA A 76 -12.26 -6.06 3.33
C ALA A 76 -13.16 -7.16 2.75
N TYR A 77 -12.58 -8.22 2.19
CA TYR A 77 -13.33 -9.30 1.56
C TYR A 77 -14.01 -10.21 2.58
N ALA A 78 -13.39 -10.45 3.74
CA ALA A 78 -14.03 -11.23 4.80
C ALA A 78 -15.28 -10.53 5.39
N GLY A 79 -15.31 -9.20 5.36
CA GLY A 79 -16.45 -8.40 5.82
C GLY A 79 -17.42 -7.94 4.72
N ALA A 80 -17.10 -8.19 3.45
CA ALA A 80 -17.92 -7.75 2.33
C ALA A 80 -19.15 -8.65 2.15
N GLY A 81 -20.32 -8.06 1.98
CA GLY A 81 -21.52 -8.80 1.55
C GLY A 81 -21.40 -9.30 0.10
N ASN A 82 -20.73 -8.52 -0.76
CA ASN A 82 -20.46 -8.85 -2.15
C ASN A 82 -19.01 -8.50 -2.51
N VAL A 83 -18.15 -9.52 -2.58
CA VAL A 83 -16.71 -9.35 -2.85
C VAL A 83 -16.45 -8.81 -4.26
N ARG A 84 -17.25 -9.20 -5.26
CA ARG A 84 -17.07 -8.75 -6.65
C ARG A 84 -17.29 -7.24 -6.78
N GLU A 85 -18.35 -6.75 -6.16
CA GLU A 85 -18.68 -5.32 -6.16
C GLU A 85 -17.64 -4.51 -5.38
N MET A 86 -17.24 -5.01 -4.20
CA MET A 86 -16.17 -4.41 -3.39
C MET A 86 -14.86 -4.29 -4.18
N LYS A 87 -14.48 -5.35 -4.89
CA LYS A 87 -13.28 -5.39 -5.71
C LYS A 87 -13.37 -4.42 -6.89
N ALA A 88 -14.48 -4.41 -7.61
CA ALA A 88 -14.70 -3.49 -8.73
C ALA A 88 -14.58 -2.03 -8.26
N ALA A 89 -15.19 -1.69 -7.12
CA ALA A 89 -15.08 -0.36 -6.53
C ALA A 89 -13.66 -0.02 -6.07
N ALA A 90 -12.92 -0.98 -5.50
CA ALA A 90 -11.54 -0.78 -5.08
C ALA A 90 -10.56 -0.57 -6.25
N VAL A 91 -10.77 -1.27 -7.38
CA VAL A 91 -10.03 -1.03 -8.63
C VAL A 91 -10.37 0.34 -9.19
N ALA A 92 -11.66 0.71 -9.24
CA ALA A 92 -12.10 2.03 -9.71
C ALA A 92 -11.51 3.17 -8.86
N ALA A 93 -11.42 2.97 -7.54
CA ALA A 93 -10.81 3.91 -6.59
C ALA A 93 -9.27 3.89 -6.62
N LYS A 94 -8.64 3.10 -7.50
CA LYS A 94 -7.18 2.92 -7.64
C LYS A 94 -6.47 2.48 -6.35
N VAL A 95 -7.20 1.82 -5.46
CA VAL A 95 -6.64 1.24 -4.24
C VAL A 95 -5.81 0.01 -4.59
N ILE A 96 -6.42 -0.89 -5.35
CA ILE A 96 -5.81 -2.11 -5.88
C ILE A 96 -5.65 -2.01 -7.38
N GLY A 97 -4.68 -2.76 -7.92
CA GLY A 97 -4.53 -2.92 -9.37
C GLY A 97 -5.53 -3.92 -9.94
N PRO A 98 -5.63 -3.99 -11.28
CA PRO A 98 -6.38 -5.05 -11.94
C PRO A 98 -5.75 -6.42 -11.66
N ASP A 99 -6.56 -7.46 -11.83
CA ASP A 99 -6.14 -8.85 -11.68
C ASP A 99 -4.97 -9.20 -12.60
N ASP A 100 -4.07 -10.02 -12.09
CA ASP A 100 -2.85 -10.50 -12.75
C ASP A 100 -1.88 -9.37 -13.18
N GLY A 101 -2.16 -8.14 -12.74
CA GLY A 101 -1.34 -6.96 -12.95
C GLY A 101 -0.08 -6.96 -12.08
N PHE A 102 0.84 -6.03 -12.40
CA PHE A 102 2.10 -5.88 -11.67
C PHE A 102 1.89 -5.61 -10.17
N ALA A 103 0.87 -4.81 -9.82
CA ALA A 103 0.54 -4.49 -8.44
C ALA A 103 0.17 -5.75 -7.64
N GLU A 104 -0.64 -6.65 -8.21
CA GLU A 104 -1.00 -7.92 -7.55
C GLU A 104 0.22 -8.85 -7.43
N LYS A 105 1.04 -8.94 -8.48
CA LYS A 105 2.25 -9.76 -8.48
C LYS A 105 3.30 -9.30 -7.46
N SER A 106 3.32 -7.99 -7.18
CA SER A 106 4.24 -7.40 -6.20
C SER A 106 3.77 -7.55 -4.74
N GLU A 107 2.59 -8.14 -4.50
CA GLU A 107 2.05 -8.32 -3.16
C GLU A 107 2.88 -9.32 -2.34
N ILE A 108 3.26 -8.90 -1.13
CA ILE A 108 4.03 -9.72 -0.19
C ILE A 108 3.06 -10.31 0.82
N CYS A 109 2.64 -11.56 0.61
CA CYS A 109 1.76 -12.29 1.52
C CYS A 109 2.11 -13.78 1.59
N SER A 110 1.68 -14.46 2.67
CA SER A 110 1.84 -15.91 2.79
C SER A 110 0.97 -16.65 1.78
N LYS A 111 1.36 -17.87 1.41
CA LYS A 111 0.58 -18.74 0.51
C LYS A 111 -0.85 -18.95 1.01
N GLU A 112 -1.00 -19.12 2.32
CA GLU A 112 -2.29 -19.27 3.01
C GLU A 112 -3.18 -18.03 2.86
N MET A 113 -2.60 -16.83 3.08
CA MET A 113 -3.33 -15.57 2.91
C MET A 113 -3.79 -15.39 1.47
N ARG A 114 -2.91 -15.70 0.51
CA ARG A 114 -3.26 -15.63 -0.92
C ARG A 114 -4.37 -16.61 -1.28
N ALA A 115 -4.31 -17.84 -0.79
CA ALA A 115 -5.36 -18.83 -1.00
C ALA A 115 -6.70 -18.39 -0.41
N GLN A 116 -6.71 -17.78 0.77
CA GLN A 116 -7.93 -17.23 1.38
C GLN A 116 -8.52 -16.08 0.55
N ILE A 117 -7.67 -15.15 0.08
CA ILE A 117 -8.11 -14.06 -0.79
C ILE A 117 -8.73 -14.61 -2.08
N LEU A 118 -8.07 -15.55 -2.75
CA LEU A 118 -8.59 -16.18 -3.97
C LEU A 118 -9.92 -16.90 -3.74
N LYS A 119 -10.07 -17.58 -2.60
CA LYS A 119 -11.32 -18.24 -2.21
C LYS A 119 -12.46 -17.24 -2.03
N LEU A 120 -12.19 -16.11 -1.37
CA LEU A 120 -13.17 -15.03 -1.19
C LEU A 120 -13.53 -14.35 -2.52
N GLU A 121 -12.59 -14.25 -3.44
CA GLU A 121 -12.82 -13.71 -4.79
C GLU A 121 -13.57 -14.70 -5.72
N GLY A 122 -13.68 -15.97 -5.33
CA GLY A 122 -14.25 -17.03 -6.17
C GLY A 122 -13.35 -17.45 -7.33
N ARG A 123 -12.02 -17.32 -7.15
CA ARG A 123 -10.95 -17.67 -8.11
C ARG A 123 -10.10 -18.87 -7.63
N ALA A 124 -10.50 -19.54 -6.55
CA ALA A 124 -9.81 -20.70 -5.98
C ALA A 124 -10.19 -22.01 -6.68
#